data_AF-W4F5Y9-F1
#
_entry.id   AF-W4F5Y9-F1
#
_cell.length_a   1.000
_cell.length_b   1.000
_cell.length_c   1.000
_cell.angle_alpha   90.00
_cell.angle_beta   90.00
_cell.angle_gamma   90.00
#
_symmetry.space_group_name_H-M   'P 1'
#
loop_
_entity.id
_entity.type
_entity.pdbx_description
1 polymer ?
#
loop_
_entity_poly.entity_id
_entity_poly.type
_entity_poly.pdbx_seq_one_letter_code
_entity_poly.pdbx_strand_id
1 'polypeptide(L)'
;MNNYYVQNRVSLPDQHTNQADKNNILEPFLDVKTVKHLKKKYIAEVQERLPMYFSADKRMKMQSLTEEQFQQQGLPKEIFWKMVEFNVSTKGGISFERLPAIGEHLDYLASEYITYKMRIERDFESEDQVAQLAKLDEIFGRGLKRMSNAFIDSVGAFFEKNEVVGESALMEQSIKGIYQYKLAKYGNFVVANKDYAFIKGTSDEWLERDSYFMGDILRLVIAKIDENRIKIRENPYTTLELNAVAAFYQAVQRRLANQKSTSVSEEQLGVELGFLGMKLELLIQKDGISPELASKMETAYLSFFNYKIEDINQRQLETKNNPYTRNREAFSDLNRETVEDWAKRLRNSLQEENPQQVFEATILLAYNIFQKKVQQVSKLERYQEQNDWNTFYEEAPTNNYQVELPDVFCYNALIVDWNKFITETIVDQKMLFIKDRI
;
A
#
# COMPACT_ATOMS: atom_id res chain seq x y z
N MET A 1 -13.23 -38.11 22.50
CA MET A 1 -13.67 -38.93 21.35
C MET A 1 -14.11 -38.00 20.23
N ASN A 2 -13.22 -37.72 19.28
CA ASN A 2 -13.42 -37.82 17.82
C ASN A 2 -12.28 -37.08 17.12
N ASN A 3 -11.32 -37.89 16.69
CA ASN A 3 -10.19 -37.55 15.85
C ASN A 3 -10.65 -37.44 14.39
N TYR A 4 -10.28 -36.37 13.70
CA TYR A 4 -10.13 -36.37 12.24
C TYR A 4 -8.96 -35.44 11.84
N TYR A 5 -7.73 -35.93 12.06
CA TYR A 5 -6.57 -35.51 11.28
C TYR A 5 -6.38 -36.57 10.19
N VAL A 6 -6.85 -36.28 8.98
CA VAL A 6 -6.57 -37.11 7.80
C VAL A 6 -5.19 -36.74 7.28
N GLN A 7 -4.28 -37.72 7.40
CA GLN A 7 -3.01 -37.77 6.70
C GLN A 7 -3.27 -37.82 5.19
N ASN A 8 -2.77 -36.83 4.44
CA ASN A 8 -2.49 -37.01 3.02
C ASN A 8 -0.97 -37.02 2.83
N ARG A 9 -0.41 -38.24 2.82
CA ARG A 9 0.89 -38.52 2.23
C ARG A 9 0.75 -38.35 0.72
N VAL A 10 1.36 -37.32 0.17
CA VAL A 10 1.62 -37.26 -1.27
C VAL A 10 2.90 -38.06 -1.53
N SER A 11 2.76 -39.16 -2.25
CA SER A 11 3.86 -40.02 -2.67
C SER A 11 4.80 -39.26 -3.61
N LEU A 12 6.08 -39.20 -3.25
CA LEU A 12 7.17 -38.76 -4.13
C LEU A 12 7.43 -39.86 -5.18
N PRO A 13 7.65 -39.52 -6.47
CA PRO A 13 8.21 -40.47 -7.43
C PRO A 13 9.71 -40.64 -7.18
N ASP A 14 10.15 -41.89 -7.10
CA ASP A 14 11.55 -42.26 -6.94
C ASP A 14 12.42 -41.94 -8.18
N GLN A 15 13.51 -41.24 -7.88
CA GLN A 15 14.88 -41.34 -8.39
C GLN A 15 15.15 -41.55 -9.91
N HIS A 16 15.76 -40.52 -10.50
CA HIS A 16 17.03 -40.75 -11.20
C HIS A 16 18.12 -39.82 -10.63
N THR A 17 19.05 -40.44 -9.92
CA THR A 17 20.37 -39.87 -9.58
C THR A 17 21.16 -39.58 -10.84
N ASN A 18 21.60 -38.34 -11.01
CA ASN A 18 22.82 -38.03 -11.75
C ASN A 18 23.59 -36.96 -10.98
N GLN A 19 24.77 -37.37 -10.48
CA GLN A 19 25.83 -36.48 -10.07
C GLN A 19 26.28 -35.68 -11.30
N ALA A 20 26.08 -34.36 -11.27
CA ALA A 20 26.76 -33.43 -12.16
C ALA A 20 27.14 -32.17 -11.36
N ASP A 21 28.39 -31.77 -11.54
CA ASP A 21 29.11 -30.70 -10.86
C ASP A 21 28.37 -29.35 -10.71
N LYS A 22 28.46 -28.80 -9.50
CA LYS A 22 28.90 -27.45 -9.11
C LYS A 22 28.75 -26.27 -10.10
N ASN A 23 27.62 -26.11 -10.77
CA ASN A 23 27.20 -24.79 -11.26
C ASN A 23 25.93 -24.41 -10.51
N ASN A 24 26.04 -23.40 -9.65
CA ASN A 24 24.92 -22.91 -8.86
C ASN A 24 23.87 -22.35 -9.83
N ILE A 25 22.71 -23.04 -9.94
CA ILE A 25 21.63 -22.80 -10.93
C ILE A 25 21.07 -21.36 -10.83
N LEU A 26 21.44 -20.66 -9.76
CA LEU A 26 21.11 -19.28 -9.43
C LEU A 26 21.96 -18.23 -10.16
N GLU A 27 23.20 -18.53 -10.56
CA GLU A 27 24.13 -17.56 -11.18
C GLU A 27 23.58 -16.86 -12.45
N PRO A 28 22.81 -17.53 -13.34
CA PRO A 28 22.26 -16.87 -14.53
C PRO A 28 21.09 -15.92 -14.23
N PHE A 29 20.43 -16.05 -13.06
CA PHE A 29 19.18 -15.35 -12.72
C PHE A 29 19.34 -14.30 -11.63
N LEU A 30 20.43 -14.38 -10.86
CA LEU A 30 20.80 -13.40 -9.86
C LEU A 30 21.78 -12.43 -10.45
N ASP A 31 21.44 -11.15 -10.43
CA ASP A 31 22.46 -10.12 -10.51
C ASP A 31 23.32 -10.22 -9.26
N VAL A 32 24.37 -11.06 -9.34
CA VAL A 32 25.35 -11.30 -8.27
C VAL A 32 25.94 -9.98 -7.78
N LYS A 33 25.94 -8.91 -8.60
CA LYS A 33 26.35 -7.56 -8.17
C LYS A 33 25.38 -6.95 -7.17
N THR A 34 24.07 -7.06 -7.38
CA THR A 34 23.05 -6.56 -6.43
C THR A 34 23.14 -7.31 -5.09
N VAL A 35 23.26 -8.64 -5.11
CA VAL A 35 23.47 -9.44 -3.87
C VAL A 35 24.74 -9.00 -3.14
N LYS A 36 25.85 -8.83 -3.88
CA LYS A 36 27.11 -8.33 -3.30
C LYS A 36 26.98 -6.92 -2.73
N HIS A 37 26.22 -6.04 -3.39
CA HIS A 37 25.99 -4.68 -2.90
C HIS A 37 25.18 -4.67 -1.61
N LEU A 38 24.09 -5.44 -1.55
CA LEU A 38 23.27 -5.55 -0.35
C LEU A 38 24.07 -6.14 0.82
N LYS A 39 24.87 -7.18 0.55
CA LYS A 39 25.79 -7.75 1.55
C LYS A 39 26.76 -6.70 2.10
N LYS A 40 27.42 -5.93 1.24
CA LYS A 40 28.32 -4.84 1.65
C LYS A 40 27.62 -3.82 2.55
N LYS A 41 26.38 -3.44 2.21
CA LYS A 41 25.57 -2.53 3.03
C LYS A 41 25.31 -3.11 4.42
N TYR A 42 24.86 -4.36 4.50
CA TYR A 42 24.54 -5.02 5.77
C TYR A 42 25.76 -5.20 6.69
N ILE A 43 26.93 -5.44 6.10
CA ILE A 43 28.21 -5.51 6.80
C ILE A 43 28.61 -4.11 7.30
N ALA A 44 28.55 -3.08 6.45
CA ALA A 44 28.92 -1.71 6.85
C ALA A 44 28.03 -1.16 7.98
N GLU A 45 26.76 -1.55 8.03
CA GLU A 45 25.79 -1.10 9.03
C GLU A 45 25.78 -1.98 10.30
N VAL A 46 26.64 -3.00 10.39
CA VAL A 46 26.54 -4.06 11.41
C VAL A 46 26.60 -3.54 12.84
N GLN A 47 27.48 -2.57 13.12
CA GLN A 47 27.71 -2.04 14.47
C GLN A 47 26.57 -1.15 14.97
N GLU A 48 25.86 -0.47 14.07
CA GLU A 48 24.70 0.36 14.41
C GLU A 48 23.42 -0.49 14.51
N ARG A 49 23.24 -1.39 13.54
CA ARG A 49 22.00 -2.14 13.33
C ARG A 49 21.84 -3.32 14.29
N LEU A 50 22.85 -4.18 14.42
CA LEU A 50 22.72 -5.43 15.17
C LEU A 50 22.40 -5.23 16.66
N PRO A 51 22.99 -4.27 17.40
CA PRO A 51 22.72 -4.14 18.82
C PRO A 51 21.24 -3.85 19.13
N MET A 52 20.51 -3.25 18.19
CA MET A 52 19.08 -3.00 18.31
C MET A 52 18.26 -4.29 18.27
N TYR A 53 18.82 -5.38 17.75
CA TYR A 53 18.17 -6.70 17.65
C TYR A 53 18.29 -7.58 18.88
N PHE A 54 18.91 -7.09 19.96
CA PHE A 54 19.10 -7.86 21.18
C PHE A 54 18.59 -7.11 22.42
N SER A 55 18.42 -7.86 23.52
CA SER A 55 18.06 -7.31 24.83
C SER A 55 19.08 -6.30 25.32
N ALA A 56 18.70 -5.43 26.28
CA ALA A 56 19.58 -4.38 26.81
C ALA A 56 20.93 -4.93 27.29
N ASP A 57 20.94 -6.06 28.02
CA ASP A 57 22.16 -6.68 28.55
C ASP A 57 23.09 -7.17 27.44
N LYS A 58 22.52 -7.65 26.32
CA LYS A 58 23.29 -8.11 25.16
C LYS A 58 23.66 -6.99 24.21
N ARG A 59 22.88 -5.91 24.18
CA ARG A 59 23.14 -4.72 23.35
C ARG A 59 24.52 -4.15 23.64
N MET A 60 24.89 -4.01 24.92
CA MET A 60 26.22 -3.52 25.30
C MET A 60 27.34 -4.44 24.80
N LYS A 61 27.15 -5.76 24.91
CA LYS A 61 28.10 -6.73 24.37
C LYS A 61 28.21 -6.61 22.84
N MET A 62 27.08 -6.52 22.14
CA MET A 62 27.06 -6.40 20.68
C MET A 62 27.68 -5.08 20.19
N GLN A 63 27.50 -3.97 20.92
CA GLN A 63 28.13 -2.67 20.62
C GLN A 63 29.66 -2.70 20.76
N SER A 64 30.17 -3.59 21.61
CA SER A 64 31.61 -3.72 21.84
C SER A 64 32.34 -4.55 20.79
N LEU A 65 31.61 -5.22 19.88
CA LEU A 65 32.20 -6.13 18.89
C LEU A 65 32.59 -5.38 17.60
N THR A 66 33.77 -5.71 17.06
CA THR A 66 34.21 -5.30 15.73
C THR A 66 33.59 -6.19 14.64
N GLU A 67 33.64 -5.73 13.39
CA GLU A 67 33.23 -6.55 12.23
C GLU A 67 33.99 -7.87 12.16
N GLU A 68 35.31 -7.85 12.37
CA GLU A 68 36.17 -9.05 12.41
C GLU A 68 35.73 -10.01 13.53
N GLN A 69 35.33 -9.47 14.68
CA GLN A 69 34.82 -10.29 15.78
C GLN A 69 33.44 -10.90 15.45
N PHE A 70 32.58 -10.22 14.69
CA PHE A 70 31.35 -10.83 14.17
C PHE A 70 31.63 -11.96 13.19
N GLN A 71 32.59 -11.77 12.28
CA GLN A 71 33.00 -12.80 11.32
C GLN A 71 33.56 -14.04 12.02
N GLN A 72 34.32 -13.85 13.10
CA GLN A 72 34.93 -14.95 13.85
C GLN A 72 33.96 -15.66 14.82
N GLN A 73 33.15 -14.88 15.55
CA GLN A 73 32.31 -15.41 16.64
C GLN A 73 30.90 -15.80 16.19
N GLY A 74 30.44 -15.23 15.06
CA GLY A 74 29.07 -15.37 14.59
C GLY A 74 28.05 -14.61 15.44
N LEU A 75 26.79 -14.62 14.99
CA LEU A 75 25.70 -14.08 15.80
C LEU A 75 25.23 -15.09 16.86
N PRO A 76 24.72 -14.61 18.02
CA PRO A 76 24.12 -15.47 19.03
C PRO A 76 22.98 -16.32 18.46
N LYS A 77 22.90 -17.58 18.91
CA LYS A 77 21.77 -18.49 18.58
C LYS A 77 20.43 -17.92 19.03
N GLU A 78 20.36 -17.29 20.20
CA GLU A 78 19.12 -16.77 20.78
C GLU A 78 18.40 -15.76 19.87
N ILE A 79 17.08 -15.88 19.81
CA ILE A 79 16.19 -14.96 19.11
C ILE A 79 15.56 -14.02 20.14
N PHE A 80 15.79 -12.72 19.98
CA PHE A 80 15.16 -11.72 20.83
C PHE A 80 13.74 -11.40 20.33
N TRP A 81 12.78 -12.24 20.71
CA TRP A 81 11.40 -12.19 20.21
C TRP A 81 10.68 -10.85 20.38
N LYS A 82 10.98 -10.08 21.43
CA LYS A 82 10.41 -8.73 21.61
C LYS A 82 10.75 -7.81 20.43
N MET A 83 11.97 -7.90 19.92
CA MET A 83 12.36 -7.10 18.75
C MET A 83 11.80 -7.68 17.45
N VAL A 84 11.66 -9.00 17.33
CA VAL A 84 10.95 -9.61 16.20
C VAL A 84 9.51 -9.10 16.15
N GLU A 85 8.79 -9.14 17.27
CA GLU A 85 7.42 -8.64 17.38
C GLU A 85 7.32 -7.14 17.09
N PHE A 86 8.26 -6.33 17.60
CA PHE A 86 8.33 -4.92 17.27
C PHE A 86 8.48 -4.69 15.76
N ASN A 87 9.39 -5.40 15.09
CA ASN A 87 9.61 -5.23 13.64
C ASN A 87 8.45 -5.77 12.80
N VAL A 88 7.85 -6.90 13.17
CA VAL A 88 6.61 -7.38 12.55
C VAL A 88 5.50 -6.34 12.67
N SER A 89 5.47 -5.58 13.77
CA SER A 89 4.49 -4.51 13.98
C SER A 89 4.82 -3.22 13.22
N THR A 90 6.09 -2.81 13.14
CA THR A 90 6.49 -1.53 12.54
C THR A 90 6.78 -1.63 11.04
N LYS A 91 7.49 -2.68 10.61
CA LYS A 91 7.82 -2.95 9.21
C LYS A 91 6.71 -3.73 8.51
N GLY A 92 6.13 -4.71 9.21
CA GLY A 92 5.01 -5.52 8.73
C GLY A 92 3.62 -4.93 9.02
N GLY A 93 3.53 -3.85 9.80
CA GLY A 93 2.29 -3.12 10.01
C GLY A 93 1.93 -2.26 8.79
N ILE A 94 0.63 -2.02 8.62
CA ILE A 94 0.08 -1.21 7.54
C ILE A 94 -0.46 0.11 8.12
N SER A 95 0.08 1.23 7.66
CA SER A 95 -0.46 2.57 7.91
C SER A 95 -1.35 3.00 6.74
N PHE A 96 -2.12 4.07 6.90
CA PHE A 96 -2.93 4.64 5.81
C PHE A 96 -2.11 4.89 4.54
N GLU A 97 -0.90 5.43 4.69
CA GLU A 97 0.02 5.67 3.57
C GLU A 97 0.52 4.40 2.88
N ARG A 98 0.54 3.27 3.59
CA ARG A 98 1.10 2.00 3.10
C ARG A 98 0.02 0.99 2.72
N LEU A 99 -1.26 1.34 2.81
CA LEU A 99 -2.38 0.49 2.36
C LEU A 99 -2.19 0.00 0.90
N PRO A 100 -1.78 0.86 -0.07
CA PRO A 100 -1.58 0.44 -1.46
C PRO A 100 -0.37 -0.48 -1.69
N ALA A 101 0.43 -0.78 -0.65
CA ALA A 101 1.62 -1.64 -0.71
C ALA A 101 1.41 -2.97 0.05
N ILE A 102 0.17 -3.40 0.27
CA ILE A 102 -0.14 -4.63 1.03
C ILE A 102 0.60 -5.88 0.49
N GLY A 103 0.82 -5.94 -0.83
CA GLY A 103 1.66 -6.97 -1.44
C GLY A 103 3.07 -7.08 -0.87
N GLU A 104 3.76 -5.96 -0.74
CA GLU A 104 5.12 -5.88 -0.21
C GLU A 104 5.15 -6.27 1.27
N HIS A 105 4.12 -5.88 2.03
CA HIS A 105 3.97 -6.26 3.42
C HIS A 105 3.76 -7.77 3.60
N LEU A 106 2.94 -8.38 2.74
CA LEU A 106 2.75 -9.81 2.71
C LEU A 106 4.04 -10.54 2.33
N ASP A 107 4.83 -10.00 1.39
CA ASP A 107 6.15 -10.54 1.06
C ASP A 107 7.11 -10.44 2.25
N TYR A 108 7.15 -9.29 2.93
CA TYR A 108 7.95 -9.10 4.14
C TYR A 108 7.58 -10.14 5.21
N LEU A 109 6.31 -10.25 5.58
CA LEU A 109 5.87 -11.20 6.61
C LEU A 109 6.23 -12.64 6.24
N ALA A 110 5.97 -13.05 4.99
CA ALA A 110 6.19 -14.44 4.58
C ALA A 110 7.68 -14.81 4.52
N SER A 111 8.51 -13.93 3.95
CA SER A 111 9.95 -14.19 3.82
C SER A 111 10.71 -14.11 5.14
N GLU A 112 10.33 -13.20 6.05
CA GLU A 112 10.88 -13.19 7.41
C GLU A 112 10.46 -14.43 8.19
N TYR A 113 9.18 -14.84 8.11
CA TYR A 113 8.69 -16.07 8.75
C TYR A 113 9.53 -17.28 8.30
N ILE A 114 9.71 -17.46 6.99
CA ILE A 114 10.50 -18.57 6.45
C ILE A 114 11.95 -18.51 6.89
N THR A 115 12.55 -17.33 6.90
CA THR A 115 13.94 -17.14 7.33
C THR A 115 14.13 -17.48 8.82
N TYR A 116 13.22 -17.03 9.69
CA TYR A 116 13.24 -17.40 11.10
C TYR A 116 12.98 -18.90 11.31
N LYS A 117 12.05 -19.49 10.54
CA LYS A 117 11.79 -20.93 10.59
C LYS A 117 13.06 -21.73 10.28
N MET A 118 13.77 -21.40 9.19
CA MET A 118 15.04 -22.05 8.85
C MET A 118 16.09 -21.89 9.95
N ARG A 119 16.23 -20.68 10.50
CA ARG A 119 17.16 -20.41 11.59
C ARG A 119 16.82 -21.26 12.82
N ILE A 120 15.55 -21.37 13.17
CA ILE A 120 15.10 -22.19 14.31
C ILE A 120 15.38 -23.66 14.07
N GLU A 121 15.07 -24.15 12.88
CA GLU A 121 15.29 -25.55 12.48
C GLU A 121 16.78 -25.93 12.47
N ARG A 122 17.65 -24.99 12.11
CA ARG A 122 19.11 -25.18 12.16
C ARG A 122 19.67 -25.10 13.59
N ASP A 123 19.28 -24.07 14.32
CA ASP A 123 20.00 -23.72 15.55
C ASP A 123 19.41 -24.40 16.79
N PHE A 124 18.12 -24.79 16.82
CA PHE A 124 17.44 -25.37 17.99
C PHE A 124 16.97 -26.80 17.73
N GLU A 125 16.88 -27.61 18.80
CA GLU A 125 16.50 -29.02 18.73
C GLU A 125 15.43 -29.36 19.79
N SER A 126 14.71 -30.47 19.58
CA SER A 126 13.76 -31.04 20.56
C SER A 126 12.74 -30.01 21.09
N GLU A 127 12.52 -29.96 22.41
CA GLU A 127 11.53 -29.09 23.05
C GLU A 127 11.81 -27.59 22.82
N ASP A 128 13.09 -27.20 22.78
CA ASP A 128 13.47 -25.82 22.48
C ASP A 128 13.04 -25.42 21.08
N GLN A 129 13.25 -26.29 20.09
CA GLN A 129 12.82 -26.03 18.71
C GLN A 129 11.30 -25.82 18.63
N VAL A 130 10.53 -26.71 19.27
CA VAL A 130 9.06 -26.61 19.33
C VAL A 130 8.63 -25.30 19.97
N ALA A 131 9.25 -24.91 21.08
CA ALA A 131 8.92 -23.66 21.78
C ALA A 131 9.26 -22.41 20.95
N GLN A 132 10.35 -22.41 20.18
CA GLN A 132 10.71 -21.30 19.29
C GLN A 132 9.77 -21.22 18.08
N LEU A 133 9.39 -22.35 17.49
CA LEU A 133 8.43 -22.38 16.38
C LEU A 133 7.04 -21.89 16.82
N ALA A 134 6.58 -22.28 18.01
CA ALA A 134 5.31 -21.78 18.55
C ALA A 134 5.31 -20.25 18.70
N LYS A 135 6.42 -19.65 19.17
CA LYS A 135 6.57 -18.19 19.25
C LYS A 135 6.59 -17.53 17.88
N LEU A 136 7.23 -18.17 16.90
CA LEU A 136 7.24 -17.70 15.51
C LEU A 136 5.80 -17.61 14.96
N ASP A 137 5.04 -18.70 15.09
CA ASP A 137 3.65 -18.78 14.62
C ASP A 137 2.75 -17.75 15.31
N GLU A 138 2.90 -17.59 16.62
CA GLU A 138 2.15 -16.61 17.41
C GLU A 138 2.41 -15.17 16.95
N ILE A 139 3.67 -14.77 16.84
CA ILE A 139 4.06 -13.39 16.51
C ILE A 139 3.65 -13.03 15.08
N PHE A 140 3.94 -13.89 14.10
CA PHE A 140 3.60 -13.63 12.71
C PHE A 140 2.10 -13.76 12.45
N GLY A 141 1.41 -14.68 13.14
CA GLY A 141 -0.05 -14.77 13.10
C GLY A 141 -0.73 -13.49 13.62
N ARG A 142 -0.24 -12.93 14.75
CA ARG A 142 -0.68 -11.60 15.22
C ARG A 142 -0.35 -10.48 14.24
N GLY A 143 0.82 -10.53 13.63
CA GLY A 143 1.24 -9.58 12.58
C GLY A 143 0.25 -9.55 11.42
N LEU A 144 0.01 -10.71 10.80
CA LEU A 144 -0.94 -10.88 9.71
C LEU A 144 -2.35 -10.41 10.10
N LYS A 145 -2.83 -10.81 11.28
CA LYS A 145 -4.17 -10.43 11.75
C LYS A 145 -4.32 -8.91 11.88
N ARG A 146 -3.35 -8.23 12.49
CA ARG A 146 -3.41 -6.75 12.64
C ARG A 146 -3.41 -6.05 11.30
N MET A 147 -2.53 -6.46 10.38
CA MET A 147 -2.47 -5.90 9.02
C MET A 147 -3.78 -6.15 8.26
N SER A 148 -4.29 -7.39 8.31
CA SER A 148 -5.55 -7.76 7.66
C SER A 148 -6.70 -6.92 8.22
N ASN A 149 -6.86 -6.85 9.54
CA ASN A 149 -7.91 -6.04 10.17
C ASN A 149 -7.81 -4.57 9.77
N ALA A 150 -6.62 -3.96 9.81
CA ALA A 150 -6.46 -2.58 9.39
C ALA A 150 -6.87 -2.35 7.94
N PHE A 151 -6.60 -3.29 7.04
CA PHE A 151 -7.04 -3.22 5.64
C PHE A 151 -8.57 -3.41 5.50
N ILE A 152 -9.16 -4.37 6.21
CA ILE A 152 -10.59 -4.66 6.15
C ILE A 152 -11.43 -3.55 6.79
N ASP A 153 -11.05 -3.09 7.98
CA ASP A 153 -11.74 -2.04 8.73
C ASP A 153 -11.68 -0.68 8.01
N SER A 154 -10.77 -0.52 7.03
CA SER A 154 -10.65 0.68 6.20
C SER A 154 -11.20 0.47 4.79
N VAL A 155 -10.51 -0.31 3.96
CA VAL A 155 -10.85 -0.53 2.55
C VAL A 155 -12.10 -1.38 2.44
N GLY A 156 -12.16 -2.54 3.09
CA GLY A 156 -13.34 -3.42 3.04
C GLY A 156 -14.61 -2.71 3.49
N ALA A 157 -14.55 -2.05 4.65
CA ALA A 157 -15.66 -1.28 5.21
C ALA A 157 -16.08 -0.11 4.29
N PHE A 158 -15.15 0.53 3.59
CA PHE A 158 -15.48 1.56 2.59
C PHE A 158 -16.31 0.99 1.44
N PHE A 159 -15.92 -0.15 0.88
CA PHE A 159 -16.67 -0.78 -0.20
C PHE A 159 -18.06 -1.25 0.25
N GLU A 160 -18.17 -1.85 1.44
CA GLU A 160 -19.46 -2.27 1.99
C GLU A 160 -20.39 -1.09 2.30
N LYS A 161 -19.85 0.02 2.82
CA LYS A 161 -20.61 1.27 2.99
C LYS A 161 -21.09 1.84 1.65
N ASN A 162 -20.40 1.53 0.56
CA ASN A 162 -20.71 2.02 -0.77
C ASN A 162 -21.27 0.92 -1.69
N GLU A 163 -22.25 0.18 -1.17
CA GLU A 163 -23.11 -0.76 -1.92
C GLU A 163 -22.45 -2.03 -2.45
N VAL A 164 -21.18 -2.30 -2.12
CA VAL A 164 -20.48 -3.54 -2.48
C VAL A 164 -20.48 -4.50 -1.29
N VAL A 165 -21.60 -5.19 -1.09
CA VAL A 165 -21.85 -6.04 0.09
C VAL A 165 -20.95 -7.28 0.10
N GLY A 166 -20.38 -7.60 1.28
CA GLY A 166 -19.57 -8.81 1.51
C GLY A 166 -18.11 -8.67 1.10
N GLU A 167 -17.72 -7.49 0.62
CA GLU A 167 -16.40 -7.20 0.09
C GLU A 167 -15.30 -7.36 1.16
N SER A 168 -15.59 -7.01 2.41
CA SER A 168 -14.67 -7.19 3.54
C SER A 168 -14.23 -8.65 3.69
N ALA A 169 -15.17 -9.60 3.57
CA ALA A 169 -14.88 -11.02 3.70
C ALA A 169 -14.03 -11.55 2.53
N LEU A 170 -14.33 -11.11 1.30
CA LEU A 170 -13.58 -11.49 0.10
C LEU A 170 -12.14 -10.98 0.13
N MET A 171 -11.94 -9.73 0.56
CA MET A 171 -10.61 -9.16 0.77
C MET A 171 -9.84 -9.90 1.87
N GLU A 172 -10.49 -10.25 2.99
CA GLU A 172 -9.85 -10.98 4.08
C GLU A 172 -9.38 -12.38 3.63
N GLN A 173 -10.24 -13.09 2.90
CA GLN A 173 -9.91 -14.38 2.29
C GLN A 173 -8.71 -14.25 1.35
N SER A 174 -8.69 -13.19 0.54
CA SER A 174 -7.60 -12.91 -0.40
C SER A 174 -6.27 -12.66 0.28
N ILE A 175 -6.25 -11.81 1.32
CA ILE A 175 -5.05 -11.53 2.11
C ILE A 175 -4.50 -12.83 2.73
N LYS A 176 -5.36 -13.65 3.34
CA LYS A 176 -4.96 -14.93 3.96
C LYS A 176 -4.39 -15.91 2.94
N GLY A 177 -5.07 -16.09 1.82
CA GLY A 177 -4.62 -17.05 0.81
C GLY A 177 -3.37 -16.58 0.07
N ILE A 178 -3.20 -15.28 -0.18
CA ILE A 178 -1.95 -14.73 -0.73
C ILE A 178 -0.80 -14.95 0.25
N TYR A 179 -1.02 -14.74 1.55
CA TYR A 179 0.00 -14.99 2.56
C TYR A 179 0.44 -16.47 2.57
N GLN A 180 -0.52 -17.40 2.56
CA GLN A 180 -0.24 -18.84 2.51
C GLN A 180 0.52 -19.23 1.24
N TYR A 181 0.12 -18.68 0.09
CA TYR A 181 0.84 -18.89 -1.16
C TYR A 181 2.29 -18.41 -1.07
N LYS A 182 2.52 -17.19 -0.54
CA LYS A 182 3.87 -16.63 -0.38
C LYS A 182 4.70 -17.49 0.58
N LEU A 183 4.13 -17.96 1.70
CA LEU A 183 4.82 -18.91 2.60
C LEU A 183 5.28 -20.18 1.86
N ALA A 184 4.40 -20.80 1.07
CA ALA A 184 4.75 -21.98 0.30
C ALA A 184 5.83 -21.67 -0.76
N LYS A 185 5.71 -20.54 -1.46
CA LYS A 185 6.66 -20.09 -2.48
C LYS A 185 8.06 -19.88 -1.89
N TYR A 186 8.16 -19.07 -0.84
CA TYR A 186 9.42 -18.81 -0.14
C TYR A 186 9.99 -20.10 0.47
N GLY A 187 9.15 -20.90 1.13
CA GLY A 187 9.55 -22.17 1.75
C GLY A 187 10.11 -23.19 0.75
N ASN A 188 9.42 -23.39 -0.37
CA ASN A 188 9.89 -24.30 -1.43
C ASN A 188 11.23 -23.82 -2.03
N PHE A 189 11.37 -22.51 -2.22
CA PHE A 189 12.59 -21.93 -2.76
C PHE A 189 13.81 -22.18 -1.86
N VAL A 190 13.70 -21.92 -0.55
CA VAL A 190 14.84 -22.08 0.37
C VAL A 190 15.22 -23.54 0.60
N VAL A 191 14.27 -24.47 0.47
CA VAL A 191 14.57 -25.92 0.51
C VAL A 191 15.38 -26.35 -0.71
N ALA A 192 15.01 -25.86 -1.90
CA ALA A 192 15.71 -26.16 -3.14
C ALA A 192 17.07 -25.43 -3.26
N ASN A 193 17.21 -24.26 -2.62
CA ASN A 193 18.36 -23.37 -2.76
C ASN A 193 18.96 -23.02 -1.40
N LYS A 194 19.66 -23.98 -0.77
CA LYS A 194 20.16 -23.82 0.60
C LYS A 194 21.17 -22.68 0.81
N ASP A 195 21.91 -22.28 -0.23
CA ASP A 195 22.87 -21.16 -0.20
C ASP A 195 22.43 -20.04 -1.17
N TYR A 196 21.17 -19.62 -1.07
CA TYR A 196 20.61 -18.56 -1.92
C TYR A 196 21.25 -17.18 -1.70
N ALA A 197 22.01 -17.01 -0.61
CA ALA A 197 22.75 -15.79 -0.30
C ALA A 197 24.23 -15.82 -0.69
N PHE A 198 24.75 -16.96 -1.18
CA PHE A 198 26.16 -17.16 -1.55
C PHE A 198 27.13 -16.80 -0.41
N ILE A 199 26.83 -17.24 0.81
CA ILE A 199 27.63 -16.98 2.01
C ILE A 199 28.20 -18.25 2.63
N LYS A 200 27.68 -19.43 2.27
CA LYS A 200 28.11 -20.69 2.86
C LYS A 200 29.57 -21.00 2.51
N GLY A 201 30.38 -21.29 3.52
CA GLY A 201 31.82 -21.55 3.36
C GLY A 201 32.65 -20.29 3.06
N THR A 202 32.10 -19.09 3.25
CA THR A 202 32.80 -17.81 3.12
C THR A 202 33.03 -17.18 4.49
N SER A 203 33.85 -16.12 4.57
CA SER A 203 34.01 -15.31 5.80
C SER A 203 32.70 -14.69 6.29
N ASP A 204 31.67 -14.63 5.43
CA ASP A 204 30.40 -13.97 5.71
C ASP A 204 29.31 -14.95 6.17
N GLU A 205 29.64 -16.22 6.42
CA GLU A 205 28.68 -17.27 6.85
C GLU A 205 27.97 -16.90 8.18
N TRP A 206 28.55 -16.02 8.99
CA TRP A 206 27.90 -15.46 10.18
C TRP A 206 26.56 -14.76 9.88
N LEU A 207 26.38 -14.23 8.66
CA LEU A 207 25.14 -13.60 8.21
C LEU A 207 23.97 -14.59 8.09
N GLU A 208 24.21 -15.90 8.10
CA GLU A 208 23.12 -16.89 8.08
C GLU A 208 22.21 -16.83 9.32
N ARG A 209 22.66 -16.18 10.41
CA ARG A 209 21.85 -15.91 11.61
C ARG A 209 21.18 -14.54 11.59
N ASP A 210 21.53 -13.70 10.62
CA ASP A 210 20.91 -12.39 10.43
C ASP A 210 19.64 -12.53 9.59
N SER A 211 18.51 -12.72 10.28
CA SER A 211 17.23 -12.98 9.62
C SER A 211 16.76 -11.85 8.72
N TYR A 212 17.14 -10.59 8.98
CA TYR A 212 16.79 -9.47 8.11
C TYR A 212 17.59 -9.50 6.81
N PHE A 213 18.89 -9.77 6.91
CA PHE A 213 19.74 -9.91 5.72
C PHE A 213 19.24 -11.06 4.85
N MET A 214 19.04 -12.23 5.46
CA MET A 214 18.58 -13.42 4.75
C MET A 214 17.17 -13.21 4.16
N GLY A 215 16.26 -12.55 4.89
CA GLY A 215 14.93 -12.20 4.42
C GLY A 215 14.93 -11.22 3.24
N ASP A 216 15.74 -10.15 3.30
CA ASP A 216 15.89 -9.19 2.19
C ASP A 216 16.46 -9.86 0.93
N ILE A 217 17.51 -10.67 1.09
CA ILE A 217 18.08 -11.43 -0.02
C ILE A 217 17.03 -12.39 -0.60
N LEU A 218 16.27 -13.08 0.23
CA LEU A 218 15.22 -14.00 -0.21
C LEU A 218 14.15 -13.26 -1.03
N ARG A 219 13.68 -12.09 -0.57
CA ARG A 219 12.73 -11.25 -1.32
C ARG A 219 13.31 -10.80 -2.65
N LEU A 220 14.56 -10.30 -2.64
CA LEU A 220 15.27 -9.83 -3.82
C LEU A 220 15.42 -10.95 -4.87
N VAL A 221 15.89 -12.13 -4.46
CA VAL A 221 16.11 -13.28 -5.35
C VAL A 221 14.79 -13.72 -5.96
N ILE A 222 13.74 -13.84 -5.16
CA ILE A 222 12.41 -14.24 -5.64
C ILE A 222 11.84 -13.21 -6.59
N ALA A 223 11.95 -11.90 -6.30
CA ALA A 223 11.48 -10.86 -7.22
C ALA A 223 12.13 -11.00 -8.61
N LYS A 224 13.43 -11.32 -8.67
CA LYS A 224 14.17 -11.50 -9.94
C LYS A 224 13.85 -12.79 -10.69
N ILE A 225 13.58 -13.87 -9.99
CA ILE A 225 13.18 -15.15 -10.61
C ILE A 225 11.74 -15.08 -11.13
N ASP A 226 10.88 -14.38 -10.40
CA ASP A 226 9.43 -14.41 -10.59
C ASP A 226 8.91 -13.27 -11.49
N GLU A 227 9.77 -12.35 -11.93
CA GLU A 227 9.44 -11.28 -12.89
C GLU A 227 8.75 -11.80 -14.18
N ASN A 228 8.79 -13.13 -14.47
CA ASN A 228 8.18 -13.72 -15.67
C ASN A 228 7.34 -15.00 -15.48
N ARG A 229 7.11 -15.54 -14.27
CA ARG A 229 6.44 -16.84 -14.13
C ARG A 229 5.65 -16.98 -12.83
N ILE A 230 4.33 -16.81 -12.90
CA ILE A 230 3.26 -17.66 -12.32
C ILE A 230 1.97 -16.83 -12.24
N LYS A 231 0.96 -17.20 -13.03
CA LYS A 231 -0.42 -16.77 -12.77
C LYS A 231 -0.95 -17.64 -11.63
N ILE A 232 -1.12 -17.07 -10.44
CA ILE A 232 -1.78 -17.73 -9.31
C ILE A 232 -3.26 -17.88 -9.68
N ARG A 233 -3.84 -19.06 -9.45
CA ARG A 233 -5.29 -19.25 -9.52
C ARG A 233 -5.93 -18.67 -8.24
N GLU A 234 -6.94 -17.85 -8.47
CA GLU A 234 -7.53 -16.80 -7.64
C GLU A 234 -7.99 -17.24 -6.24
N ASN A 235 -7.41 -16.65 -5.19
CA ASN A 235 -8.28 -16.10 -4.15
C ASN A 235 -9.09 -14.95 -4.77
N PRO A 236 -10.23 -14.52 -4.20
CA PRO A 236 -11.13 -13.56 -4.85
C PRO A 236 -10.43 -12.37 -5.51
N TYR A 237 -9.36 -11.87 -4.89
CA TYR A 237 -8.49 -10.85 -5.46
C TYR A 237 -7.01 -11.22 -5.46
N THR A 238 -6.31 -10.74 -6.47
CA THR A 238 -4.86 -10.75 -6.58
C THR A 238 -4.22 -9.65 -5.71
N THR A 239 -2.90 -9.70 -5.55
CA THR A 239 -2.14 -8.61 -4.89
C THR A 239 -2.29 -7.29 -5.63
N LEU A 240 -2.28 -7.32 -6.96
CA LEU A 240 -2.46 -6.13 -7.79
C LEU A 240 -3.82 -5.48 -7.53
N GLU A 241 -4.87 -6.29 -7.49
CA GLU A 241 -6.23 -5.86 -7.22
C GLU A 241 -6.41 -5.29 -5.81
N LEU A 242 -5.83 -5.93 -4.78
CA LEU A 242 -5.82 -5.39 -3.42
C LEU A 242 -5.10 -4.05 -3.33
N ASN A 243 -3.97 -3.88 -4.04
CA ASN A 243 -3.28 -2.60 -4.12
C ASN A 243 -4.16 -1.52 -4.79
N ALA A 244 -4.90 -1.89 -5.86
CA ALA A 244 -5.76 -0.96 -6.59
C ALA A 244 -6.95 -0.45 -5.74
N VAL A 245 -7.66 -1.33 -5.04
CA VAL A 245 -8.77 -0.92 -4.14
C VAL A 245 -8.28 -0.05 -3.00
N ALA A 246 -7.09 -0.33 -2.47
CA ALA A 246 -6.48 0.48 -1.42
C ALA A 246 -6.05 1.86 -1.93
N ALA A 247 -5.48 1.95 -3.14
CA ALA A 247 -5.13 3.22 -3.77
C ALA A 247 -6.37 4.08 -4.03
N PHE A 248 -7.47 3.46 -4.48
CA PHE A 248 -8.75 4.16 -4.65
C PHE A 248 -9.29 4.68 -3.31
N TYR A 249 -9.33 3.84 -2.28
CA TYR A 249 -9.73 4.26 -0.93
C TYR A 249 -8.86 5.42 -0.40
N GLN A 250 -7.54 5.34 -0.59
CA GLN A 250 -6.62 6.39 -0.16
C GLN A 250 -6.92 7.72 -0.87
N ALA A 251 -7.18 7.68 -2.19
CA ALA A 251 -7.56 8.86 -2.97
C ALA A 251 -8.86 9.51 -2.46
N VAL A 252 -9.84 8.70 -2.05
CA VAL A 252 -11.08 9.20 -1.42
C VAL A 252 -10.79 9.89 -0.09
N GLN A 253 -10.04 9.24 0.80
CA GLN A 253 -9.82 9.72 2.16
C GLN A 253 -9.01 11.01 2.23
N ARG A 254 -8.01 11.17 1.35
CA ARG A 254 -7.13 12.34 1.35
C ARG A 254 -7.84 13.66 1.03
N ARG A 255 -8.92 13.65 0.24
CA ARG A 255 -9.57 14.90 -0.20
C ARG A 255 -11.02 15.02 0.20
N LEU A 256 -11.79 13.95 0.00
CA LEU A 256 -13.25 14.06 -0.06
C LEU A 256 -13.93 13.57 1.23
N ALA A 257 -13.31 12.67 1.99
CA ALA A 257 -13.95 12.09 3.16
C ALA A 257 -14.24 13.12 4.27
N ASN A 258 -13.34 14.08 4.49
CA ASN A 258 -13.44 15.04 5.60
C ASN A 258 -14.02 16.41 5.19
N GLN A 259 -14.23 16.66 3.90
CA GLN A 259 -14.77 17.93 3.39
C GLN A 259 -16.23 18.11 3.83
N LYS A 260 -16.53 19.05 4.73
CA LYS A 260 -17.90 19.27 5.23
C LYS A 260 -18.32 20.72 5.22
N SER A 261 -17.65 21.54 4.40
CA SER A 261 -17.95 22.97 4.34
C SER A 261 -19.21 23.23 3.51
N THR A 262 -20.06 24.13 3.99
CA THR A 262 -21.19 24.68 3.22
C THR A 262 -20.75 25.67 2.14
N SER A 263 -19.46 26.06 2.14
CA SER A 263 -18.86 26.91 1.10
C SER A 263 -18.49 26.15 -0.18
N VAL A 264 -18.53 24.82 -0.20
CA VAL A 264 -18.15 24.03 -1.39
C VAL A 264 -19.14 24.31 -2.52
N SER A 265 -18.63 24.79 -3.66
CA SER A 265 -19.44 25.05 -4.85
C SER A 265 -19.64 23.78 -5.68
N GLU A 266 -20.67 23.77 -6.54
CA GLU A 266 -20.91 22.69 -7.49
C GLU A 266 -19.70 22.45 -8.41
N GLU A 267 -19.02 23.53 -8.83
CA GLU A 267 -17.79 23.48 -9.63
C GLU A 267 -16.65 22.81 -8.87
N GLN A 268 -16.43 23.18 -7.60
CA GLN A 268 -15.37 22.60 -6.76
C GLN A 268 -15.62 21.11 -6.56
N LEU A 269 -16.81 20.75 -6.09
CA LEU A 269 -17.16 19.36 -5.81
C LEU A 269 -17.09 18.50 -7.09
N GLY A 270 -17.60 19.02 -8.20
CA GLY A 270 -17.55 18.35 -9.50
C GLY A 270 -16.11 18.13 -9.98
N VAL A 271 -15.23 19.13 -9.80
CA VAL A 271 -13.80 18.98 -10.10
C VAL A 271 -13.15 17.89 -9.24
N GLU A 272 -13.39 17.88 -7.93
CA GLU A 272 -12.75 16.91 -7.03
C GLU A 272 -13.29 15.47 -7.23
N LEU A 273 -14.59 15.31 -7.46
CA LEU A 273 -15.20 14.01 -7.79
C LEU A 273 -14.80 13.52 -9.19
N GLY A 274 -14.64 14.42 -10.15
CA GLY A 274 -14.11 14.12 -11.48
C GLY A 274 -12.66 13.66 -11.42
N PHE A 275 -11.84 14.36 -10.64
CA PHE A 275 -10.45 14.00 -10.40
C PHE A 275 -10.29 12.63 -9.73
N LEU A 276 -11.15 12.31 -8.76
CA LEU A 276 -11.25 10.96 -8.21
C LEU A 276 -11.64 9.94 -9.30
N GLY A 277 -12.60 10.29 -10.16
CA GLY A 277 -13.04 9.47 -11.29
C GLY A 277 -11.92 9.19 -12.30
N MET A 278 -11.06 10.18 -12.59
CA MET A 278 -9.88 9.96 -13.43
C MET A 278 -8.93 8.93 -12.82
N LYS A 279 -8.68 9.00 -11.50
CA LYS A 279 -7.85 7.99 -10.81
C LYS A 279 -8.47 6.60 -10.87
N LEU A 280 -9.79 6.50 -10.70
CA LEU A 280 -10.52 5.25 -10.84
C LEU A 280 -10.34 4.64 -12.23
N GLU A 281 -10.52 5.43 -13.30
CA GLU A 281 -10.35 4.98 -14.69
C GLU A 281 -8.97 4.34 -14.92
N LEU A 282 -7.91 5.00 -14.46
CA LEU A 282 -6.55 4.46 -14.58
C LEU A 282 -6.35 3.16 -13.79
N LEU A 283 -7.03 3.01 -12.65
CA LEU A 283 -6.97 1.77 -11.86
C LEU A 283 -7.69 0.63 -12.55
N ILE A 284 -8.93 0.83 -13.00
CA ILE A 284 -9.75 -0.25 -13.58
C ILE A 284 -9.27 -0.68 -14.97
N GLN A 285 -8.58 0.21 -15.70
CA GLN A 285 -8.00 -0.10 -17.01
C GLN A 285 -6.63 -0.79 -16.91
N LYS A 286 -6.06 -0.93 -15.70
CA LYS A 286 -4.76 -1.55 -15.51
C LYS A 286 -4.80 -3.05 -15.83
N ASP A 287 -3.84 -3.51 -16.63
CA ASP A 287 -3.69 -4.92 -16.97
C ASP A 287 -3.61 -5.79 -15.70
N GLY A 288 -4.49 -6.78 -15.61
CA GLY A 288 -4.57 -7.71 -14.49
C GLY A 288 -5.65 -7.38 -13.45
N ILE A 289 -6.38 -6.27 -13.60
CA ILE A 289 -7.62 -6.03 -12.86
C ILE A 289 -8.77 -6.79 -13.50
N SER A 290 -9.52 -7.55 -12.71
CA SER A 290 -10.66 -8.30 -13.22
C SER A 290 -11.84 -7.37 -13.58
N PRO A 291 -12.63 -7.71 -14.63
CA PRO A 291 -13.84 -6.96 -14.96
C PRO A 291 -14.86 -6.91 -13.81
N GLU A 292 -14.91 -7.97 -12.99
CA GLU A 292 -15.77 -8.01 -11.81
C GLU A 292 -15.34 -6.96 -10.78
N LEU A 293 -14.05 -6.89 -10.44
CA LEU A 293 -13.57 -5.88 -9.51
C LEU A 293 -13.73 -4.47 -10.08
N ALA A 294 -13.43 -4.26 -11.35
CA ALA A 294 -13.64 -2.98 -12.01
C ALA A 294 -15.09 -2.48 -11.85
N SER A 295 -16.07 -3.37 -12.07
CA SER A 295 -17.49 -3.06 -11.86
C SER A 295 -17.83 -2.73 -10.39
N LYS A 296 -17.21 -3.42 -9.42
CA LYS A 296 -17.38 -3.12 -7.99
C LYS A 296 -16.78 -1.78 -7.61
N MET A 297 -15.60 -1.44 -8.14
CA MET A 297 -14.97 -0.13 -7.91
C MET A 297 -15.80 1.01 -8.51
N GLU A 298 -16.38 0.83 -9.69
CA GLU A 298 -17.35 1.77 -10.27
C GLU A 298 -18.59 1.94 -9.40
N THR A 299 -19.14 0.83 -8.90
CA THR A 299 -20.30 0.88 -7.98
C THR A 299 -19.95 1.68 -6.73
N ALA A 300 -18.81 1.39 -6.10
CA ALA A 300 -18.35 2.10 -4.93
C ALA A 300 -18.12 3.60 -5.19
N TYR A 301 -17.57 3.96 -6.36
CA TYR A 301 -17.41 5.34 -6.79
C TYR A 301 -18.76 6.06 -6.95
N LEU A 302 -19.71 5.47 -7.66
CA LEU A 302 -21.03 6.07 -7.90
C LEU A 302 -21.82 6.24 -6.61
N SER A 303 -21.78 5.23 -5.72
CA SER A 303 -22.37 5.33 -4.39
C SER A 303 -21.70 6.45 -3.57
N PHE A 304 -20.36 6.51 -3.56
CA PHE A 304 -19.64 7.56 -2.85
C PHE A 304 -19.92 8.96 -3.40
N PHE A 305 -19.98 9.10 -4.73
CA PHE A 305 -20.35 10.33 -5.42
C PHE A 305 -21.71 10.85 -4.95
N ASN A 306 -22.71 9.97 -4.93
CA ASN A 306 -24.05 10.29 -4.46
C ASN A 306 -24.05 10.65 -2.98
N TYR A 307 -23.43 9.82 -2.14
CA TYR A 307 -23.27 10.07 -0.71
C TYR A 307 -22.66 11.46 -0.46
N LYS A 308 -21.64 11.86 -1.23
CA LYS A 308 -20.93 13.11 -1.01
C LYS A 308 -21.80 14.34 -1.27
N ILE A 309 -22.62 14.31 -2.33
CA ILE A 309 -23.59 15.36 -2.60
C ILE A 309 -24.60 15.45 -1.46
N GLU A 310 -25.14 14.31 -1.02
CA GLU A 310 -26.13 14.29 0.07
C GLU A 310 -25.54 14.71 1.43
N ASP A 311 -24.28 14.36 1.73
CA ASP A 311 -23.56 14.79 2.93
C ASP A 311 -23.42 16.33 2.99
N ILE A 312 -23.11 16.97 1.86
CA ILE A 312 -23.05 18.42 1.78
C ILE A 312 -24.46 19.03 1.85
N ASN A 313 -25.45 18.49 1.14
CA ASN A 313 -26.85 18.97 1.22
C ASN A 313 -27.40 18.89 2.65
N GLN A 314 -27.11 17.80 3.36
CA GLN A 314 -27.48 17.63 4.75
C GLN A 314 -26.84 18.72 5.62
N ARG A 315 -25.57 19.06 5.38
CA ARG A 315 -24.89 20.15 6.09
C ARG A 315 -25.50 21.53 5.78
N GLN A 316 -25.89 21.77 4.53
CA GLN A 316 -26.63 22.98 4.13
C GLN A 316 -27.94 23.09 4.92
N LEU A 317 -28.71 21.99 4.99
CA LEU A 317 -29.97 21.92 5.72
C LEU A 317 -29.79 22.15 7.23
N GLU A 318 -28.79 21.52 7.85
CA GLU A 318 -28.45 21.73 9.27
C GLU A 318 -28.12 23.19 9.56
N THR A 319 -27.32 23.82 8.70
CA THR A 319 -26.91 25.22 8.86
C THR A 319 -28.10 26.15 8.65
N LYS A 320 -28.96 25.87 7.67
CA LYS A 320 -30.22 26.58 7.44
C LYS A 320 -31.15 26.55 8.66
N ASN A 321 -31.24 25.39 9.32
CA ASN A 321 -32.13 25.17 10.46
C ASN A 321 -31.54 25.60 11.82
N ASN A 322 -30.25 25.95 11.86
CA ASN A 322 -29.61 26.42 13.09
C ASN A 322 -30.26 27.74 13.59
N PRO A 323 -30.69 27.82 14.87
CA PRO A 323 -31.31 29.03 15.43
C PRO A 323 -30.49 30.31 15.29
N TYR A 324 -29.16 30.19 15.21
CA TYR A 324 -28.23 31.32 15.12
C TYR A 324 -27.94 31.77 13.68
N THR A 325 -28.45 31.07 12.67
CA THR A 325 -28.24 31.42 11.26
C THR A 325 -29.10 32.60 10.86
N ARG A 326 -28.44 33.72 10.53
CA ARG A 326 -29.10 34.98 10.15
C ARG A 326 -29.66 34.96 8.72
N ASN A 327 -28.90 34.43 7.76
CA ASN A 327 -29.30 34.39 6.35
C ASN A 327 -29.61 32.96 5.90
N ARG A 328 -30.82 32.47 6.22
CA ARG A 328 -31.23 31.10 5.88
C ARG A 328 -31.39 30.86 4.37
N GLU A 329 -31.60 31.91 3.58
CA GLU A 329 -31.71 31.81 2.11
C GLU A 329 -30.37 31.50 1.44
N ALA A 330 -29.25 31.70 2.14
CA ALA A 330 -27.91 31.42 1.62
C ALA A 330 -27.59 29.91 1.53
N PHE A 331 -28.39 29.07 2.18
CA PHE A 331 -28.16 27.63 2.28
C PHE A 331 -29.23 26.88 1.50
N SER A 332 -28.79 26.15 0.48
CA SER A 332 -29.64 25.34 -0.39
C SER A 332 -28.88 24.10 -0.82
N ASP A 333 -29.62 23.10 -1.26
CA ASP A 333 -29.06 21.92 -1.91
C ASP A 333 -28.22 22.33 -3.14
N LEU A 334 -27.22 21.50 -3.41
CA LEU A 334 -26.37 21.57 -4.59
C LEU A 334 -27.14 21.19 -5.85
N ASN A 335 -26.83 21.85 -6.97
CA ASN A 335 -27.30 21.38 -8.27
C ASN A 335 -26.50 20.13 -8.70
N ARG A 336 -27.11 18.96 -8.52
CA ARG A 336 -26.54 17.64 -8.86
C ARG A 336 -26.07 17.56 -10.32
N GLU A 337 -26.87 18.04 -11.26
CA GLU A 337 -26.53 17.98 -12.70
C GLU A 337 -25.25 18.78 -13.01
N THR A 338 -25.05 19.91 -12.33
CA THR A 338 -23.83 20.72 -12.48
C THR A 338 -22.61 19.98 -11.94
N VAL A 339 -22.73 19.35 -10.77
CA VAL A 339 -21.64 18.53 -10.18
C VAL A 339 -21.28 17.38 -11.11
N GLU A 340 -22.28 16.68 -11.65
CA GLU A 340 -22.09 15.58 -12.58
C GLU A 340 -21.45 16.02 -13.90
N ASP A 341 -21.84 17.17 -14.46
CA ASP A 341 -21.26 17.69 -15.71
C ASP A 341 -19.76 17.92 -15.57
N TRP A 342 -19.32 18.59 -14.50
CA TRP A 342 -17.90 18.81 -14.23
C TRP A 342 -17.14 17.50 -14.01
N ALA A 343 -17.71 16.60 -13.21
CA ALA A 343 -17.07 15.31 -12.94
C ALA A 343 -16.89 14.47 -14.21
N LYS A 344 -17.92 14.43 -15.07
CA LYS A 344 -17.89 13.72 -16.36
C LYS A 344 -16.86 14.34 -17.32
N ARG A 345 -16.79 15.68 -17.42
CA ARG A 345 -15.79 16.37 -18.27
C ARG A 345 -14.37 15.99 -17.90
N LEU A 346 -14.03 16.01 -16.61
CA LEU A 346 -12.72 15.62 -16.15
C LEU A 346 -12.45 14.14 -16.35
N ARG A 347 -13.38 13.26 -15.96
CA ARG A 347 -13.20 11.81 -16.13
C ARG A 347 -12.96 11.43 -17.60
N ASN A 348 -13.67 12.07 -18.53
CA ASN A 348 -13.51 11.84 -19.96
C ASN A 348 -12.23 12.44 -20.55
N SER A 349 -11.53 13.33 -19.84
CA SER A 349 -10.28 13.93 -20.34
C SER A 349 -9.19 12.90 -20.60
N LEU A 350 -9.26 11.74 -19.95
CA LEU A 350 -8.33 10.62 -20.17
C LEU A 350 -8.47 9.95 -21.53
N GLN A 351 -9.59 10.17 -22.23
CA GLN A 351 -9.82 9.62 -23.57
C GLN A 351 -9.22 10.50 -24.68
N GLU A 352 -8.73 11.68 -24.32
CA GLU A 352 -8.21 12.68 -25.25
C GLU A 352 -6.72 12.50 -25.52
N GLU A 353 -6.24 13.01 -26.66
CA GLU A 353 -4.83 12.90 -27.04
C GLU A 353 -3.89 13.61 -26.06
N ASN A 354 -4.35 14.71 -25.43
CA ASN A 354 -3.63 15.44 -24.40
C ASN A 354 -4.50 15.63 -23.14
N PRO A 355 -4.52 14.64 -22.22
CA PRO A 355 -5.35 14.68 -21.03
C PRO A 355 -5.07 15.87 -20.10
N GLN A 356 -3.80 16.30 -20.02
CA GLN A 356 -3.41 17.46 -19.20
C GLN A 356 -4.06 18.74 -19.70
N GLN A 357 -3.96 19.01 -21.01
CA GLN A 357 -4.52 20.23 -21.60
C GLN A 357 -6.04 20.31 -21.38
N VAL A 358 -6.74 19.18 -21.51
CA VAL A 358 -8.20 19.10 -21.31
C VAL A 358 -8.55 19.25 -19.83
N PHE A 359 -7.77 18.65 -18.93
CA PHE A 359 -7.89 18.83 -17.48
C PHE A 359 -7.76 20.31 -17.09
N GLU A 360 -6.71 20.99 -17.55
CA GLU A 360 -6.45 22.41 -17.27
C GLU A 360 -7.54 23.32 -17.83
N ALA A 361 -7.94 23.09 -19.09
CA ALA A 361 -9.02 23.85 -19.73
C ALA A 361 -10.36 23.67 -18.98
N THR A 362 -10.64 22.47 -18.48
CA THR A 362 -11.86 22.18 -17.72
C THR A 362 -11.85 22.90 -16.38
N ILE A 363 -10.73 22.88 -15.65
CA ILE A 363 -10.58 23.60 -14.38
C ILE A 363 -10.72 25.12 -14.59
N LEU A 364 -10.08 25.67 -15.61
CA LEU A 364 -10.19 27.10 -15.93
C LEU A 364 -11.63 27.48 -16.27
N LEU A 365 -12.36 26.63 -17.01
CA LEU A 365 -13.76 26.86 -17.30
C LEU A 365 -14.62 26.81 -16.03
N ALA A 366 -14.39 25.84 -15.16
CA ALA A 366 -15.08 25.71 -13.87
C ALA A 366 -14.88 26.97 -13.01
N TYR A 367 -13.64 27.44 -12.89
CA TYR A 367 -13.31 28.68 -12.19
C TYR A 367 -14.04 29.89 -12.79
N ASN A 368 -14.05 30.03 -14.11
CA ASN A 368 -14.75 31.14 -14.78
C ASN A 368 -16.27 31.11 -14.56
N ILE A 369 -16.88 29.92 -14.51
CA ILE A 369 -18.31 29.78 -14.20
C ILE A 369 -18.60 30.13 -12.73
N PHE A 370 -17.75 29.67 -11.80
CA PHE A 370 -17.81 30.08 -10.40
C PHE A 370 -17.75 31.61 -10.26
N GLN A 371 -16.77 32.27 -10.88
CA GLN A 371 -16.60 33.72 -10.83
C GLN A 371 -17.82 34.48 -11.39
N LYS A 372 -18.42 33.99 -12.48
CA LYS A 372 -19.66 34.57 -13.00
C LYS A 372 -20.81 34.51 -11.98
N LYS A 373 -20.95 33.40 -11.25
CA LYS A 373 -21.99 33.25 -10.22
C LYS A 373 -21.76 34.17 -9.01
N VAL A 374 -20.50 34.41 -8.65
CA VAL A 374 -20.12 35.41 -7.63
C VAL A 374 -20.48 36.82 -8.10
N GLN A 375 -20.07 37.20 -9.31
CA GLN A 375 -20.34 38.53 -9.90
C GLN A 375 -21.83 38.83 -10.11
N GLN A 376 -22.65 37.81 -10.35
CA GLN A 376 -24.10 37.92 -10.44
C GLN A 376 -24.78 38.12 -9.07
N VAL A 377 -24.01 38.29 -7.98
CA VAL A 377 -24.48 38.50 -6.61
C VAL A 377 -25.43 37.38 -6.18
N SER A 378 -25.01 36.14 -6.44
CA SER A 378 -25.72 34.97 -5.90
C SER A 378 -25.90 35.12 -4.40
N LYS A 379 -27.10 34.80 -3.91
CA LYS A 379 -27.40 34.86 -2.47
C LYS A 379 -26.81 33.70 -1.67
N LEU A 380 -26.28 32.69 -2.35
CA LEU A 380 -25.84 31.42 -1.76
C LEU A 380 -24.44 31.57 -1.16
N GLU A 381 -24.23 30.99 0.02
CA GLU A 381 -22.96 31.09 0.76
C GLU A 381 -21.75 30.59 -0.05
N ARG A 382 -21.93 29.48 -0.77
CA ARG A 382 -20.92 28.90 -1.65
C ARG A 382 -20.48 29.77 -2.83
N TYR A 383 -21.13 30.91 -3.05
CA TYR A 383 -20.82 31.88 -4.12
C TYR A 383 -20.52 33.28 -3.57
N GLN A 384 -19.94 33.36 -2.38
CA GLN A 384 -19.48 34.62 -1.77
C GLN A 384 -17.97 34.82 -1.98
N GLU A 385 -17.49 36.06 -1.81
CA GLU A 385 -16.09 36.48 -2.03
C GLU A 385 -15.05 35.83 -1.09
N GLN A 386 -15.44 35.02 -0.11
CA GLN A 386 -14.50 34.24 0.71
C GLN A 386 -14.72 32.75 0.41
N ASN A 387 -13.99 32.23 -0.58
CA ASN A 387 -14.07 30.84 -1.02
C ASN A 387 -12.68 30.31 -1.43
N ASP A 388 -12.49 28.99 -1.35
CA ASP A 388 -11.26 28.29 -1.74
C ASP A 388 -10.82 28.61 -3.18
N TRP A 389 -11.79 28.89 -4.08
CA TRP A 389 -11.51 29.30 -5.45
C TRP A 389 -10.66 30.58 -5.57
N ASN A 390 -10.71 31.49 -4.60
CA ASN A 390 -9.95 32.75 -4.68
C ASN A 390 -8.44 32.51 -4.57
N THR A 391 -8.04 31.52 -3.76
CA THR A 391 -6.65 31.14 -3.55
C THR A 391 -6.25 29.95 -4.42
N PHE A 392 -7.11 29.51 -5.34
CA PHE A 392 -6.93 28.27 -6.09
C PHE A 392 -5.66 28.27 -6.97
N TYR A 393 -5.36 29.42 -7.58
CA TYR A 393 -4.15 29.62 -8.39
C TYR A 393 -3.00 30.26 -7.61
N GLU A 394 -3.19 30.61 -6.35
CA GLU A 394 -2.10 31.12 -5.51
C GLU A 394 -1.13 29.99 -5.17
N GLU A 395 0.15 30.34 -4.93
CA GLU A 395 1.10 29.36 -4.41
C GLU A 395 0.63 28.90 -3.03
N ALA A 396 0.38 27.60 -2.87
CA ALA A 396 0.04 27.04 -1.57
C ALA A 396 1.13 27.42 -0.56
N PRO A 397 0.79 27.95 0.63
CA PRO A 397 1.79 28.36 1.60
C PRO A 397 2.71 27.20 1.93
N THR A 398 4.00 27.37 1.65
CA THR A 398 5.08 26.46 2.05
C THR A 398 5.26 26.58 3.56
N ASN A 399 4.40 25.93 4.33
CA ASN A 399 4.67 25.78 5.75
C ASN A 399 5.93 24.91 5.91
N ASN A 400 6.91 25.42 6.65
CA ASN A 400 8.20 24.76 6.97
C ASN A 400 8.06 23.48 7.82
N TYR A 401 6.84 22.99 8.03
CA TYR A 401 6.56 21.69 8.62
C TYR A 401 6.14 20.78 7.47
N GLN A 402 6.93 19.73 7.21
CA GLN A 402 6.64 18.64 6.28
C GLN A 402 5.38 17.86 6.70
N VAL A 403 4.22 18.51 6.67
CA VAL A 403 2.94 17.83 6.63
C VAL A 403 2.57 17.87 5.16
N GLU A 404 2.48 16.68 4.57
CA GLU A 404 2.01 16.47 3.21
C GLU A 404 0.79 17.37 2.95
N LEU A 405 0.75 18.02 1.78
CA LEU A 405 -0.28 18.98 1.38
C LEU A 405 -1.41 18.34 0.53
N PRO A 406 -2.10 17.23 0.89
CA PRO A 406 -3.18 16.74 0.05
C PRO A 406 -4.54 17.43 0.29
N ASP A 407 -4.72 18.18 1.38
CA ASP A 407 -6.07 18.60 1.81
C ASP A 407 -6.54 19.96 1.26
N VAL A 408 -5.68 20.70 0.53
CA VAL A 408 -6.02 22.05 0.05
C VAL A 408 -6.57 22.01 -1.38
N PHE A 409 -7.70 22.66 -1.61
CA PHE A 409 -8.24 22.84 -2.96
C PHE A 409 -7.49 23.97 -3.69
N CYS A 410 -6.34 23.64 -4.27
CA CYS A 410 -5.58 24.52 -5.16
C CYS A 410 -4.96 23.74 -6.33
N TYR A 411 -4.66 24.45 -7.41
CA TYR A 411 -4.13 23.87 -8.65
C TYR A 411 -2.88 23.04 -8.42
N ASN A 412 -1.89 23.62 -7.72
CA ASN A 412 -0.61 22.97 -7.45
C ASN A 412 -0.77 21.67 -6.64
N ALA A 413 -1.69 21.63 -5.68
CA ALA A 413 -1.94 20.42 -4.89
C ALA A 413 -2.57 19.32 -5.75
N LEU A 414 -3.46 19.65 -6.68
CA LEU A 414 -4.04 18.67 -7.62
C LEU A 414 -2.97 18.08 -8.55
N ILE A 415 -2.09 18.90 -9.12
CA ILE A 415 -0.99 18.42 -9.98
C ILE A 415 -0.02 17.53 -9.19
N VAL A 416 0.37 17.93 -7.98
CA VAL A 416 1.27 17.13 -7.13
C VAL A 416 0.63 15.80 -6.74
N ASP A 417 -0.64 15.80 -6.34
CA ASP A 417 -1.36 14.58 -5.96
C ASP A 417 -1.60 13.66 -7.16
N TRP A 418 -1.87 14.21 -8.36
CA TRP A 418 -1.93 13.44 -9.60
C TRP A 418 -0.58 12.77 -9.90
N ASN A 419 0.50 13.54 -9.93
CA ASN A 419 1.82 13.02 -10.26
C ASN A 419 2.33 12.01 -9.22
N LYS A 420 2.02 12.22 -7.93
CA LYS A 420 2.29 11.23 -6.88
C LYS A 420 1.54 9.93 -7.15
N PHE A 421 0.23 10.02 -7.45
CA PHE A 421 -0.58 8.85 -7.79
C PHE A 421 -0.07 8.10 -9.03
N ILE A 422 0.27 8.83 -10.10
CA ILE A 422 0.86 8.24 -11.32
C ILE A 422 2.18 7.55 -10.99
N THR A 423 3.08 8.20 -10.25
CA THR A 423 4.42 7.64 -9.98
C THR A 423 4.37 6.43 -9.05
N GLU A 424 3.52 6.46 -8.02
CA GLU A 424 3.46 5.44 -6.98
C GLU A 424 2.54 4.26 -7.31
N THR A 425 1.49 4.47 -8.14
CA THR A 425 0.44 3.47 -8.36
C THR A 425 0.35 2.97 -9.80
N ILE A 426 0.37 3.89 -10.78
CA ILE A 426 0.16 3.56 -12.20
C ILE A 426 1.49 3.21 -12.89
N VAL A 427 2.53 4.00 -12.61
CA VAL A 427 3.88 3.91 -13.17
C VAL A 427 3.92 4.15 -14.69
N ASP A 428 3.05 5.04 -15.20
CA ASP A 428 3.10 5.51 -16.59
C ASP A 428 3.53 6.98 -16.66
N GLN A 429 4.80 7.19 -17.01
CA GLN A 429 5.38 8.55 -17.09
C GLN A 429 4.70 9.44 -18.13
N LYS A 430 3.99 8.88 -19.13
CA LYS A 430 3.28 9.68 -20.14
C LYS A 430 2.05 10.38 -19.57
N MET A 431 1.54 9.91 -18.43
CA MET A 431 0.39 10.49 -17.74
C MET A 431 0.77 11.57 -16.73
N LEU A 432 2.07 11.89 -16.59
CA LEU A 432 2.53 12.94 -15.68
C LEU A 432 2.14 14.33 -16.22
N PHE A 433 1.57 15.14 -15.34
CA PHE A 433 1.25 16.53 -15.66
C PHE A 433 2.45 17.43 -15.39
N ILE A 434 2.80 18.26 -16.37
CA ILE A 434 3.87 19.24 -16.23
C ILE A 434 3.35 20.42 -15.39
N LYS A 435 4.13 20.84 -14.40
CA LYS A 435 3.81 22.02 -13.62
C LYS A 435 4.11 23.28 -14.44
N ASP A 436 3.18 23.69 -15.29
CA ASP A 436 3.28 24.99 -15.94
C ASP A 436 2.94 26.10 -14.94
N ARG A 437 3.72 27.18 -14.98
CA ARG A 437 3.41 28.41 -14.24
C ARG A 437 2.27 29.10 -14.99
N ILE A 438 1.03 28.86 -14.56
CA ILE A 438 -0.12 29.70 -14.93
C ILE A 438 0.01 31.05 -14.22
#